data_AF-A0A356Q167-F1
#
_entry.id   AF-A0A356Q167-F1
#
_cell.length_a   1.000
_cell.length_b   1.000
_cell.length_c   1.000
_cell.angle_alpha   90.00
_cell.angle_beta   90.00
_cell.angle_gamma   90.00
#
_symmetry.space_group_name_H-M   'P 1'
#
loop_
_entity.id
_entity.type
_entity.pdbx_description
1 polymer ?
#
loop_
_entity_poly.entity_id
_entity_poly.type
_entity_poly.pdbx_seq_one_letter_code
_entity_poly.pdbx_strand_id
1 'polypeptide(L)'
;GSVGPGVAENMMSGTVVIEGDASQYAGATGRGGLLVIKGNASSRCGISMKGINIVVHGNIGHMSAFMAQSGTLVVLGDAGDALGDSLYEAQLFVRGTVKSLGADCVQKEMRAEHIALLQGLLDHAGADARPEDFTRYGSARKLYHFDIDNAGAY
;
A
#
# COMPACT_ATOMS: atom_id res chain seq x y z
N GLY A 1 -9.22 -4.52 -18.96
CA GLY A 1 -8.09 -5.40 -19.32
C GLY A 1 -6.87 -5.01 -18.50
N SER A 2 -5.74 -5.69 -18.70
CA SER A 2 -4.48 -5.40 -17.98
C SER A 2 -3.78 -4.15 -18.51
N VAL A 3 -2.92 -3.55 -17.70
CA VAL A 3 -2.23 -2.28 -17.99
C VAL A 3 -0.72 -2.37 -17.80
N GLY A 4 0.00 -1.55 -18.56
CA GLY A 4 1.45 -1.42 -18.47
C GLY A 4 1.94 -0.70 -17.21
N PRO A 5 3.26 -0.42 -17.14
CA PRO A 5 3.88 0.21 -15.97
C PRO A 5 3.36 1.63 -15.69
N GLY A 6 3.34 2.03 -14.42
CA GLY A 6 3.06 3.42 -14.01
C GLY A 6 1.60 3.85 -14.11
N VAL A 7 0.65 2.91 -14.18
CA VAL A 7 -0.77 3.26 -14.17
C VAL A 7 -1.13 4.12 -12.95
N ALA A 8 -1.84 5.23 -13.19
CA ALA A 8 -2.19 6.21 -12.15
C ALA A 8 -1.00 6.82 -11.38
N GLU A 9 0.19 6.84 -11.98
CA GLU A 9 1.32 7.61 -11.45
C GLU A 9 0.97 9.11 -11.34
N ASN A 10 1.42 9.75 -10.26
CA ASN A 10 1.16 11.17 -9.96
C ASN A 10 -0.33 11.57 -9.93
N MET A 11 -1.25 10.60 -9.82
CA MET A 11 -2.69 10.88 -9.76
C MET A 11 -3.01 11.82 -8.59
N MET A 12 -3.74 12.88 -8.88
CA MET A 12 -4.07 13.94 -7.92
C MET A 12 -5.45 13.76 -7.29
N SER A 13 -6.41 13.26 -8.06
CA SER A 13 -7.81 13.01 -7.64
C SER A 13 -8.51 12.10 -8.67
N GLY A 14 -9.76 11.74 -8.40
CA GLY A 14 -10.59 10.90 -9.26
C GLY A 14 -10.54 9.43 -8.87
N THR A 15 -11.06 8.57 -9.76
CA THR A 15 -11.01 7.11 -9.59
C THR A 15 -10.53 6.46 -10.89
N VAL A 16 -9.61 5.50 -10.78
CA VAL A 16 -9.16 4.64 -11.89
C VAL A 16 -9.48 3.20 -11.52
N VAL A 17 -10.17 2.48 -12.40
CA VAL A 17 -10.51 1.06 -12.21
C VAL A 17 -9.87 0.23 -13.31
N ILE A 18 -9.10 -0.78 -12.91
CA ILE A 18 -8.42 -1.72 -13.79
C ILE A 18 -9.06 -3.10 -13.63
N GLU A 19 -9.72 -3.58 -14.68
CA GLU A 19 -10.38 -4.90 -14.67
C GLU A 19 -9.41 -6.09 -14.70
N GLY A 20 -8.14 -5.87 -15.08
CA GLY A 20 -7.11 -6.92 -15.14
C GLY A 20 -5.96 -6.67 -14.18
N ASP A 21 -4.78 -7.16 -14.54
CA ASP A 21 -3.55 -6.96 -13.78
C ASP A 21 -2.89 -5.61 -14.11
N ALA A 22 -2.15 -5.08 -13.14
CA ALA A 22 -1.28 -3.93 -13.32
C ALA A 22 0.19 -4.34 -13.26
N SER A 23 0.99 -3.83 -14.20
CA SER A 23 2.43 -3.97 -14.14
C SER A 23 3.03 -3.12 -13.00
N GLN A 24 4.35 -2.95 -13.01
CA GLN A 24 5.12 -2.32 -11.95
C GLN A 24 4.71 -0.84 -11.77
N TYR A 25 4.92 -0.32 -10.55
CA TYR A 25 4.75 1.11 -10.23
C TYR A 25 3.32 1.64 -10.27
N ALA A 26 2.30 0.78 -10.20
CA ALA A 26 0.92 1.21 -10.12
C ALA A 26 0.70 2.17 -8.94
N GLY A 27 0.11 3.34 -9.20
CA GLY A 27 -0.15 4.40 -8.21
C GLY A 27 1.10 5.11 -7.68
N ALA A 28 2.25 4.97 -8.33
CA ALA A 28 3.50 5.62 -7.90
C ALA A 28 3.32 7.12 -7.71
N THR A 29 3.82 7.68 -6.60
CA THR A 29 3.78 9.12 -6.30
C THR A 29 2.39 9.79 -6.27
N GLY A 30 1.31 9.00 -6.34
CA GLY A 30 -0.06 9.51 -6.32
C GLY A 30 -0.36 10.28 -5.04
N ARG A 31 -1.05 11.41 -5.16
CA ARG A 31 -1.32 12.37 -4.08
C ARG A 31 -2.76 12.35 -3.60
N GLY A 32 -3.66 11.73 -4.36
CA GLY A 32 -5.06 11.61 -4.00
C GLY A 32 -5.86 10.80 -5.01
N GLY A 33 -7.13 10.56 -4.69
CA GLY A 33 -8.01 9.70 -5.47
C GLY A 33 -7.92 8.22 -5.08
N LEU A 34 -8.58 7.39 -5.89
CA LEU A 34 -8.70 5.95 -5.68
C LEU A 34 -8.24 5.18 -6.93
N LEU A 35 -7.30 4.26 -6.77
CA LEU A 35 -6.93 3.27 -7.77
C LEU A 35 -7.45 1.90 -7.34
N VAL A 36 -8.30 1.28 -8.15
CA VAL A 36 -8.81 -0.08 -7.94
C VAL A 36 -8.22 -1.00 -9.00
N ILE A 37 -7.60 -2.09 -8.58
CA ILE A 37 -7.05 -3.14 -9.45
C ILE A 37 -7.76 -4.44 -9.12
N LYS A 38 -8.54 -4.97 -10.07
CA LYS A 38 -9.31 -6.22 -9.91
C LYS A 38 -8.45 -7.48 -10.02
N GLY A 39 -7.30 -7.39 -10.68
CA GLY A 39 -6.27 -8.43 -10.70
C GLY A 39 -5.16 -8.20 -9.67
N ASN A 40 -3.94 -8.58 -10.05
CA ASN A 40 -2.72 -8.42 -9.28
C ASN A 40 -2.00 -7.12 -9.66
N ALA A 41 -1.19 -6.59 -8.74
CA ALA A 41 -0.20 -5.57 -9.03
C ALA A 41 1.22 -6.13 -8.91
N SER A 42 2.10 -5.79 -9.85
CA SER A 42 3.50 -6.23 -9.80
C SER A 42 4.30 -5.48 -8.72
N SER A 43 5.63 -5.52 -8.82
CA SER A 43 6.54 -4.88 -7.86
C SER A 43 6.30 -3.39 -7.70
N ARG A 44 6.60 -2.88 -6.49
CA ARG A 44 6.59 -1.43 -6.19
C ARG A 44 5.25 -0.75 -6.42
N CYS A 45 4.14 -1.48 -6.22
CA CYS A 45 2.82 -0.87 -6.17
C CYS A 45 2.76 0.16 -5.04
N GLY A 46 2.28 1.37 -5.31
CA GLY A 46 2.23 2.47 -4.34
C GLY A 46 3.58 3.04 -3.92
N ILE A 47 4.65 2.83 -4.70
CA ILE A 47 5.97 3.42 -4.41
C ILE A 47 5.87 4.95 -4.29
N SER A 48 6.44 5.49 -3.22
CA SER A 48 6.47 6.93 -2.94
C SER A 48 5.10 7.61 -2.93
N MET A 49 4.01 6.88 -2.62
CA MET A 49 2.66 7.45 -2.52
C MET A 49 2.57 8.58 -1.49
N LYS A 50 1.76 9.59 -1.79
CA LYS A 50 1.62 10.86 -1.04
C LYS A 50 0.16 11.24 -0.78
N GLY A 51 -0.72 10.25 -0.70
CA GLY A 51 -2.13 10.45 -0.37
C GLY A 51 -3.13 9.67 -1.23
N ILE A 52 -2.67 9.00 -2.29
CA ILE A 52 -3.54 8.10 -3.07
C ILE A 52 -4.01 6.91 -2.23
N ASN A 53 -5.25 6.48 -2.45
CA ASN A 53 -5.73 5.19 -1.96
C ASN A 53 -5.66 4.15 -3.09
N ILE A 54 -5.13 2.97 -2.80
CA ILE A 54 -4.98 1.87 -3.75
C ILE A 54 -5.63 0.63 -3.15
N VAL A 55 -6.52 -0.02 -3.91
CA VAL A 55 -7.14 -1.29 -3.53
C VAL A 55 -6.83 -2.34 -4.60
N VAL A 56 -6.14 -3.40 -4.20
CA VAL A 56 -5.77 -4.53 -5.06
C VAL A 56 -6.55 -5.75 -4.63
N HIS A 57 -7.37 -6.29 -5.52
CA HIS A 57 -8.19 -7.49 -5.27
C HIS A 57 -7.35 -8.78 -5.27
N GLY A 58 -6.23 -8.79 -6.00
CA GLY A 58 -5.26 -9.88 -5.99
C GLY A 58 -4.05 -9.60 -5.10
N ASN A 59 -2.90 -10.09 -5.55
CA ASN A 59 -1.61 -10.01 -4.86
C ASN A 59 -0.82 -8.77 -5.27
N ILE A 60 0.14 -8.38 -4.43
CA ILE A 60 1.15 -7.35 -4.74
C ILE A 60 2.57 -7.91 -4.74
N GLY A 61 3.40 -7.41 -5.66
CA GLY A 61 4.80 -7.79 -5.76
C GLY A 61 5.72 -7.21 -4.69
N HIS A 62 7.01 -7.55 -4.78
CA HIS A 62 8.05 -7.07 -3.87
C HIS A 62 8.19 -5.53 -3.84
N MET A 63 8.68 -4.99 -2.73
CA MET A 63 8.93 -3.56 -2.49
C MET A 63 7.71 -2.65 -2.70
N SER A 64 6.51 -3.22 -2.59
CA SER A 64 5.28 -2.42 -2.61
C SER A 64 5.21 -1.52 -1.36
N ALA A 65 4.66 -0.32 -1.54
CA ALA A 65 4.68 0.78 -0.58
C ALA A 65 6.08 1.24 -0.15
N PHE A 66 7.12 1.02 -0.98
CA PHE A 66 8.45 1.58 -0.71
C PHE A 66 8.40 3.11 -0.64
N MET A 67 8.95 3.71 0.42
CA MET A 67 8.91 5.15 0.69
C MET A 67 7.50 5.76 0.71
N ALA A 68 6.48 4.98 1.04
CA ALA A 68 5.10 5.46 1.10
C ALA A 68 4.93 6.51 2.21
N GLN A 69 4.56 7.73 1.83
CA GLN A 69 4.51 8.89 2.71
C GLN A 69 3.16 9.06 3.40
N SER A 70 2.09 8.93 2.63
CA SER A 70 0.70 9.01 3.11
C SER A 70 -0.26 8.34 2.12
N GLY A 71 -1.51 8.15 2.54
CA GLY A 71 -2.53 7.42 1.79
C GLY A 71 -2.72 6.01 2.32
N THR A 72 -3.44 5.18 1.56
CA THR A 72 -3.79 3.81 1.98
C THR A 72 -3.53 2.79 0.88
N LEU A 73 -2.90 1.66 1.21
CA LEU A 73 -2.79 0.49 0.33
C LEU A 73 -3.56 -0.68 0.96
N VAL A 74 -4.57 -1.18 0.25
CA VAL A 74 -5.39 -2.33 0.66
C VAL A 74 -5.13 -3.49 -0.30
N VAL A 75 -4.84 -4.66 0.23
CA VAL A 75 -4.49 -5.87 -0.53
C VAL A 75 -5.35 -7.03 -0.05
N LEU A 76 -6.22 -7.53 -0.92
CA LEU A 76 -7.09 -8.66 -0.61
C LEU A 76 -6.36 -10.01 -0.69
N GLY A 77 -5.24 -10.07 -1.43
CA GLY A 77 -4.37 -11.24 -1.50
C GLY A 77 -3.11 -11.12 -0.62
N ASP A 78 -2.02 -11.71 -1.12
CA ASP A 78 -0.71 -11.74 -0.48
C ASP A 78 0.18 -10.56 -0.88
N ALA A 79 1.15 -10.24 -0.02
CA ALA A 79 2.21 -9.29 -0.29
C ALA A 79 3.59 -9.98 -0.37
N GLY A 80 4.35 -9.61 -1.39
CA GLY A 80 5.72 -10.08 -1.61
C GLY A 80 6.74 -9.54 -0.60
N ASP A 81 8.02 -9.66 -0.95
CA ASP A 81 9.13 -9.27 -0.09
C ASP A 81 9.21 -7.76 0.16
N ALA A 82 9.70 -7.37 1.34
CA ALA A 82 9.99 -5.99 1.73
C ALA A 82 8.80 -5.03 1.65
N LEU A 83 7.62 -5.44 2.12
CA LEU A 83 6.44 -4.58 2.19
C LEU A 83 6.69 -3.36 3.07
N GLY A 84 6.43 -2.16 2.54
CA GLY A 84 6.55 -0.91 3.28
C GLY A 84 7.99 -0.54 3.63
N ASP A 85 8.97 -0.92 2.82
CA ASP A 85 10.34 -0.51 3.08
C ASP A 85 10.49 1.03 3.07
N SER A 86 11.10 1.59 4.13
CA SER A 86 11.17 3.03 4.39
C SER A 86 9.80 3.74 4.49
N LEU A 87 8.83 3.10 5.16
CA LEU A 87 7.46 3.61 5.34
C LEU A 87 7.38 4.81 6.29
N TYR A 88 6.56 5.81 5.95
CA TYR A 88 6.22 6.95 6.80
C TYR A 88 4.76 6.84 7.31
N GLU A 89 3.86 7.77 7.00
CA GLU A 89 2.50 7.80 7.57
C GLU A 89 1.45 7.02 6.74
N ALA A 90 1.85 6.34 5.67
CA ALA A 90 0.90 5.53 4.90
C ALA A 90 0.40 4.31 5.69
N GLN A 91 -0.87 3.97 5.47
CA GLN A 91 -1.55 2.85 6.13
C GLN A 91 -1.66 1.67 5.16
N LEU A 92 -1.16 0.51 5.56
CA LEU A 92 -1.19 -0.68 4.71
C LEU A 92 -2.09 -1.74 5.37
N PHE A 93 -2.94 -2.37 4.57
CA PHE A 93 -3.84 -3.44 5.01
C PHE A 93 -3.68 -4.63 4.09
N VAL A 94 -3.35 -5.80 4.65
CA VAL A 94 -3.19 -7.05 3.90
C VAL A 94 -4.07 -8.12 4.53
N ARG A 95 -4.94 -8.73 3.72
CA ARG A 95 -5.81 -9.85 4.13
C ARG A 95 -5.06 -11.18 4.13
N GLY A 96 -4.24 -11.41 3.10
CA GLY A 96 -3.42 -12.60 2.99
C GLY A 96 -2.16 -12.53 3.85
N THR A 97 -1.12 -13.19 3.39
CA THR A 97 0.18 -13.27 4.05
C THR A 97 1.13 -12.20 3.54
N VAL A 98 2.01 -11.71 4.43
CA VAL A 98 3.11 -10.82 4.08
C VAL A 98 4.40 -11.61 4.17
N LYS A 99 5.11 -11.76 3.06
CA LYS A 99 6.33 -12.58 3.00
C LYS A 99 7.47 -12.01 3.86
N SER A 100 7.72 -10.70 3.77
CA SER A 100 8.66 -10.00 4.65
C SER A 100 8.33 -8.50 4.70
N LEU A 101 8.62 -7.88 5.84
CA LEU A 101 8.49 -6.43 6.02
C LEU A 101 9.79 -5.72 5.63
N GLY A 102 9.64 -4.51 5.11
CA GLY A 102 10.74 -3.61 4.84
C GLY A 102 11.22 -2.86 6.10
N ALA A 103 12.25 -2.03 5.94
CA ALA A 103 12.74 -1.21 7.04
C ALA A 103 11.66 -0.22 7.50
N ASP A 104 11.55 -0.04 8.82
CA ASP A 104 10.58 0.85 9.46
C ASP A 104 9.10 0.49 9.22
N CYS A 105 8.78 -0.70 8.71
CA CYS A 105 7.41 -1.21 8.63
C CYS A 105 7.15 -2.23 9.73
N VAL A 106 6.09 -2.04 10.50
CA VAL A 106 5.67 -2.98 11.55
C VAL A 106 4.17 -3.21 11.50
N GLN A 107 3.75 -4.38 11.99
CA GLN A 107 2.34 -4.60 12.29
C GLN A 107 1.87 -3.59 13.34
N LYS A 108 0.65 -3.06 13.16
CA LYS A 108 0.02 -2.09 14.05
C LYS A 108 -1.31 -2.61 14.53
N GLU A 109 -1.76 -2.08 15.66
CA GLU A 109 -3.09 -2.35 16.20
C GLU A 109 -4.19 -1.88 15.22
N MET A 110 -5.18 -2.75 15.00
CA MET A 110 -6.40 -2.41 14.28
C MET A 110 -7.38 -1.74 15.25
N ARG A 111 -7.81 -0.51 14.94
CA ARG A 111 -8.70 0.32 15.77
C ARG A 111 -9.97 0.65 15.00
N ALA A 112 -11.00 1.14 15.68
CA ALA A 112 -12.31 1.40 15.08
C ALA A 112 -12.23 2.36 13.87
N GLU A 113 -11.39 3.40 13.93
CA GLU A 113 -11.23 4.31 12.78
C GLU A 113 -10.55 3.66 11.58
N HIS A 114 -9.70 2.65 11.82
CA HIS A 114 -9.04 1.87 10.76
C HIS A 114 -10.04 0.93 10.09
N ILE A 115 -10.92 0.30 10.88
CA ILE A 115 -12.02 -0.52 10.37
C ILE A 115 -12.96 0.32 9.51
N ALA A 116 -13.36 1.51 9.97
CA ALA A 116 -14.23 2.41 9.22
C ALA A 116 -13.59 2.88 7.90
N LEU A 117 -12.31 3.26 7.93
CA LEU A 117 -11.55 3.62 6.72
C LEU A 117 -11.50 2.46 5.72
N LEU A 118 -11.14 1.27 6.20
CA LEU A 118 -11.01 0.09 5.36
C LEU A 118 -12.35 -0.34 4.77
N GLN A 119 -13.43 -0.32 5.55
CA GLN A 119 -14.79 -0.60 5.05
C GLN A 119 -15.14 0.33 3.90
N GLY A 120 -14.93 1.64 4.06
CA GLY A 120 -15.18 2.61 3.00
C GLY A 120 -14.40 2.30 1.73
N LEU A 121 -13.12 1.94 1.82
CA LEU A 121 -12.31 1.60 0.65
C LEU A 121 -12.77 0.29 -0.02
N LEU A 122 -13.16 -0.72 0.76
CA LEU A 122 -13.70 -1.97 0.24
C LEU A 122 -15.01 -1.75 -0.51
N ASP A 123 -15.91 -0.93 0.04
CA ASP A 123 -17.19 -0.58 -0.59
C ASP A 123 -16.97 0.13 -1.93
N HIS A 124 -16.11 1.17 -1.95
CA HIS A 124 -15.82 1.90 -3.19
C HIS A 124 -15.10 1.04 -4.24
N ALA A 125 -14.32 0.05 -3.80
CA ALA A 125 -13.64 -0.88 -4.69
C ALA A 125 -14.52 -2.07 -5.12
N GLY A 126 -15.75 -2.18 -4.61
CA GLY A 126 -16.63 -3.32 -4.82
C GLY A 126 -15.97 -4.65 -4.41
N ALA A 127 -15.29 -4.64 -3.26
CA ALA A 127 -14.56 -5.77 -2.70
C ALA A 127 -15.42 -6.45 -1.62
N ASP A 128 -15.70 -7.74 -1.81
CA ASP A 128 -16.40 -8.57 -0.83
C ASP A 128 -15.40 -9.15 0.18
N ALA A 129 -15.07 -8.34 1.19
CA ALA A 129 -14.21 -8.72 2.30
C ALA A 129 -14.60 -7.95 3.55
N ARG A 130 -14.31 -8.51 4.73
CA ARG A 130 -14.54 -7.82 6.00
C ARG A 130 -13.26 -7.13 6.46
N PRO A 131 -13.31 -5.87 6.93
CA PRO A 131 -12.13 -5.18 7.45
C PRO A 131 -11.36 -5.94 8.54
N GLU A 132 -12.07 -6.73 9.35
CA GLU A 132 -11.52 -7.54 10.44
C GLU A 132 -10.64 -8.69 9.95
N ASP A 133 -10.74 -9.07 8.67
CA ASP A 133 -9.91 -10.11 8.08
C ASP A 133 -8.52 -9.60 7.68
N PHE A 134 -8.24 -8.30 7.86
CA PHE A 134 -6.98 -7.67 7.46
C PHE A 134 -6.04 -7.42 8.62
N THR A 135 -4.75 -7.64 8.37
CA THR A 135 -3.68 -7.14 9.22
C THR A 135 -3.26 -5.74 8.77
N ARG A 136 -3.14 -4.83 9.74
CA ARG A 136 -2.66 -3.46 9.52
C ARG A 136 -1.14 -3.38 9.72
N TYR A 137 -0.49 -2.66 8.82
CA TYR A 137 0.91 -2.26 8.93
C TYR A 137 1.06 -0.74 8.80
N GLY A 138 2.11 -0.20 9.40
CA GLY A 138 2.41 1.22 9.42
C GLY A 138 3.84 1.47 9.90
N SER A 139 4.30 2.73 9.81
CA SER A 139 5.68 3.05 10.18
C SER A 139 5.98 2.79 11.66
N ALA A 140 7.14 2.21 11.95
CA ALA A 140 7.69 2.15 13.31
C ALA A 140 8.19 3.51 13.81
N ARG A 141 8.23 4.53 12.94
CA ARG A 141 8.67 5.91 13.19
C ARG A 141 10.13 6.00 13.66
N LYS A 142 10.97 5.06 13.26
CA LYS A 142 12.41 5.06 13.60
C LYS A 142 13.22 5.91 12.63
N LEU A 143 12.75 6.10 11.39
CA LEU A 143 13.47 6.89 10.38
C LEU A 143 13.21 8.41 10.48
N TYR A 144 12.41 8.85 11.45
CA TYR A 144 12.02 10.26 11.61
C TYR A 144 13.10 11.11 12.29
N HIS A 145 14.02 10.47 13.01
CA HIS A 145 15.11 11.12 13.70
C HIS A 145 16.43 10.61 13.12
N PHE A 146 17.24 11.55 12.62
CA PHE A 146 18.62 11.26 12.26
C PHE A 146 19.41 11.05 13.57
N ASP A 147 19.52 9.81 14.01
CA ASP A 147 20.43 9.46 15.10
C ASP A 147 21.87 9.47 14.55
N ILE A 148 22.63 10.50 14.94
CA ILE A 148 24.05 10.71 14.59
C ILE A 148 24.91 9.49 14.99
N ASP A 149 24.45 8.68 15.95
CA ASP A 149 25.16 7.50 16.46
C ASP A 149 25.24 6.32 15.47
N ASN A 150 24.51 6.35 14.35
CA ASN A 150 24.61 5.33 13.30
C ASN A 150 25.61 5.68 12.18
N ALA A 151 26.40 6.76 12.32
CA ALA A 151 27.41 7.15 11.34
C ALA A 151 28.63 6.19 11.23
N GLY A 152 28.65 5.09 11.99
CA GLY A 152 29.72 4.10 11.95
C GLY A 152 29.34 2.74 11.37
N ALA A 153 28.08 2.55 10.93
CA ALA A 153 27.56 1.22 10.55
C ALA A 153 27.23 1.06 9.05
N TYR A 154 27.71 1.96 8.20
CA TYR A 154 27.65 1.85 6.73
C TYR A 154 28.95 1.34 6.12
#